data_AF-A0A365Z7G4-F1
#
_entry.id   AF-A0A365Z7G4-F1
#
_cell.length_a   1.000
_cell.length_b   1.000
_cell.length_c   1.000
_cell.angle_alpha   90.00
_cell.angle_beta   90.00
_cell.angle_gamma   90.00
#
_symmetry.space_group_name_H-M   'P 1'
#
loop_
_entity.id
_entity.type
_entity.pdbx_description
1 polymer ?
#
loop_
_entity_poly.entity_id
_entity_poly.type
_entity_poly.pdbx_seq_one_letter_code
_entity_poly.pdbx_strand_id
1 'polypeptide(L)'
;MSPARAPTAISAPAQAGRKTTVMVEDDLALVKEAAAREGRPESEYFREAFHLVALRTRRWGEDWDIPELDFGHPVTAEEIDRAVKDGVAGAE
;
A
#
# COMPACT_ATOMS: atom_id res chain seq x y z
N MET A 1 6.22 37.53 -30.60
CA MET A 1 6.80 36.18 -30.40
C MET A 1 7.41 36.13 -29.01
N SER A 2 6.68 35.60 -28.02
CA SER A 2 7.21 35.30 -26.69
C SER A 2 7.61 33.82 -26.66
N PRO A 3 8.80 33.43 -26.21
CA PRO A 3 9.09 32.01 -26.03
C PRO A 3 8.35 31.48 -24.80
N ALA A 4 7.67 30.35 -24.99
CA ALA A 4 6.99 29.61 -23.94
C ALA A 4 8.01 29.07 -22.92
N ARG A 5 7.77 29.33 -21.63
CA ARG A 5 8.50 28.75 -20.51
C ARG A 5 8.23 27.24 -20.46
N ALA A 6 9.30 26.45 -20.39
CA ALA A 6 9.21 25.02 -20.10
C ALA A 6 8.58 24.77 -18.71
N PRO A 7 7.78 23.71 -18.53
CA PRO A 7 7.24 23.37 -17.23
C PRO A 7 8.37 22.90 -16.30
N THR A 8 8.54 23.60 -15.19
CA THR A 8 9.44 23.19 -14.11
C THR A 8 8.93 21.87 -13.54
N ALA A 9 9.71 20.80 -13.69
CA ALA A 9 9.49 19.55 -12.98
C ALA A 9 9.54 19.83 -11.47
N ILE A 10 8.41 19.63 -10.78
CA ILE A 10 8.37 19.61 -9.33
C ILE A 10 9.02 18.29 -8.90
N SER A 11 10.35 18.30 -8.77
CA SER A 11 11.04 17.26 -8.02
C SER A 11 10.60 17.36 -6.57
N ALA A 12 9.74 16.44 -6.13
CA ALA A 12 9.50 16.23 -4.72
C ALA A 12 10.86 15.94 -4.06
N PRO A 13 11.26 16.67 -3.01
CA PRO A 13 12.55 16.44 -2.38
C PRO A 13 12.53 15.04 -1.74
N ALA A 14 13.53 14.22 -2.09
CA ALA A 14 13.84 13.02 -1.32
C ALA A 14 14.06 13.46 0.14
N GLN A 15 13.14 13.12 1.03
CA GLN A 15 13.24 13.51 2.44
C GLN A 15 14.48 12.85 3.03
N ALA A 16 15.46 13.66 3.45
CA ALA A 16 16.59 13.20 4.25
C ALA A 16 16.05 12.42 5.48
N GLY A 17 16.68 11.28 5.81
CA GLY A 17 16.19 10.37 6.84
C GLY A 17 15.94 11.09 8.17
N ARG A 18 14.72 10.96 8.71
CA ARG A 18 14.37 11.53 10.01
C ARG A 18 14.68 10.52 11.12
N LYS A 19 15.33 10.99 12.20
CA LYS A 19 15.63 10.18 13.39
C LYS A 19 14.48 10.28 14.38
N THR A 20 13.89 9.15 14.73
CA THR A 20 12.84 9.01 15.75
C THR A 20 13.30 7.97 16.77
N THR A 21 13.16 8.25 18.06
CA THR A 21 13.46 7.29 19.15
C THR A 21 12.15 6.88 19.79
N VAL A 22 11.90 5.58 19.91
CA VAL A 22 10.68 5.00 20.48
C VAL A 22 11.10 4.03 21.57
N MET A 23 10.43 4.08 22.71
CA MET A 23 10.60 3.10 23.79
C MET A 23 9.66 1.92 23.52
N VAL A 24 10.20 0.72 23.59
CA VAL A 24 9.47 -0.55 23.42
C VAL A 24 9.86 -1.47 24.57
N GLU A 25 8.93 -2.32 25.00
CA GLU A 25 9.15 -3.28 26.08
C GLU A 25 9.80 -4.55 25.49
N ASP A 26 9.15 -5.71 25.64
CA ASP A 26 9.73 -7.01 25.30
C ASP A 26 9.91 -7.23 23.78
N ASP A 27 9.21 -6.47 22.94
CA ASP A 27 9.22 -6.59 21.48
C ASP A 27 10.62 -6.43 20.88
N LEU A 28 11.48 -5.60 21.50
CA LEU A 28 12.85 -5.42 21.01
C LEU A 28 13.64 -6.72 21.06
N ALA A 29 13.50 -7.50 22.12
CA ALA A 29 14.24 -8.76 22.27
C ALA A 29 13.87 -9.75 21.16
N LEU A 30 12.58 -9.82 20.81
CA LEU A 30 12.07 -10.69 19.74
C LEU A 30 12.61 -10.28 18.37
N VAL A 31 12.64 -8.97 18.07
CA VAL A 31 13.19 -8.46 16.81
C VAL A 31 14.69 -8.76 16.71
N LYS A 32 15.43 -8.66 17.81
CA LYS A 32 16.87 -9.00 17.84
C LYS A 32 17.13 -10.46 17.56
N GLU A 33 16.33 -11.36 18.13
CA GLU A 33 16.43 -12.79 17.88
C GLU A 33 16.17 -13.11 16.41
N ALA A 34 15.10 -12.53 15.83
CA ALA A 34 14.78 -12.70 14.42
C ALA A 34 15.89 -12.16 13.49
N ALA A 35 16.40 -10.97 13.78
CA ALA A 35 17.49 -10.34 13.03
C ALA A 35 18.77 -11.19 13.06
N ALA A 36 19.12 -11.74 14.23
CA ALA A 36 20.26 -12.65 14.38
C ALA A 36 20.06 -13.94 13.60
N ARG A 37 18.86 -14.51 13.62
CA ARG A 37 18.52 -15.73 12.85
C ARG A 37 18.61 -15.52 11.34
N GLU A 38 18.22 -14.35 10.85
CA GLU A 38 18.19 -14.04 9.43
C GLU A 38 19.45 -13.33 8.91
N GLY A 39 20.40 -12.99 9.80
CA GLY A 39 21.64 -12.29 9.44
C GLY A 39 21.41 -10.86 8.94
N ARG A 40 20.28 -10.25 9.32
CA ARG A 40 19.87 -8.91 8.87
C ARG A 40 20.07 -7.88 9.97
N PRO A 41 20.35 -6.60 9.64
CA PRO A 41 20.43 -5.57 10.65
C PRO A 41 19.04 -5.26 11.23
N GLU A 42 18.94 -5.11 12.56
CA GLU A 42 17.69 -4.77 13.27
C GLU A 42 16.98 -3.54 12.66
N SER A 43 17.77 -2.57 12.18
CA SER A 43 17.27 -1.34 11.54
C SER A 43 16.42 -1.57 10.30
N GLU A 44 16.60 -2.69 9.59
CA GLU A 44 15.76 -3.04 8.45
C GLU A 44 14.35 -3.42 8.87
N TYR A 45 14.21 -4.25 9.92
CA TYR A 45 12.90 -4.60 10.45
C TYR A 45 12.13 -3.36 10.91
N PHE A 46 12.80 -2.41 11.55
CA PHE A 46 12.15 -1.17 11.96
C PHE A 46 11.70 -0.32 10.75
N ARG A 47 12.53 -0.18 9.71
CA ARG A 47 12.14 0.54 8.48
C ARG A 47 10.95 -0.13 7.80
N GLU A 48 10.96 -1.46 7.74
CA GLU A 48 9.87 -2.25 7.17
C GLU A 48 8.59 -2.10 7.99
N ALA A 49 8.66 -2.18 9.33
CA ALA A 49 7.53 -1.96 10.21
C ALA A 49 6.91 -0.56 10.01
N PHE A 50 7.73 0.50 9.96
CA PHE A 50 7.23 1.84 9.68
C PHE A 50 6.57 1.94 8.29
N HIS A 51 7.13 1.26 7.29
CA HIS A 51 6.55 1.22 5.96
C HIS A 51 5.18 0.54 5.95
N LEU A 52 5.06 -0.63 6.59
CA LEU A 52 3.81 -1.37 6.72
C LEU A 52 2.74 -0.57 7.46
N VAL A 53 3.11 0.08 8.57
CA VAL A 53 2.20 0.96 9.30
C VAL A 53 1.76 2.12 8.40
N ALA A 54 2.68 2.78 7.70
CA ALA A 54 2.34 3.87 6.79
C ALA A 54 1.34 3.43 5.70
N LEU A 55 1.58 2.28 5.06
CA LEU A 55 0.66 1.70 4.08
C LEU A 55 -0.71 1.39 4.69
N ARG A 56 -0.74 0.77 5.87
CA ARG A 56 -1.98 0.42 6.58
C ARG A 56 -2.78 1.66 6.98
N THR A 57 -2.10 2.72 7.39
CA THR A 57 -2.74 3.98 7.80
C THR A 57 -3.12 4.88 6.62
N ARG A 58 -2.68 4.54 5.41
CA ARG A 58 -3.06 5.25 4.19
C ARG A 58 -4.53 4.97 3.90
N ARG A 59 -5.40 5.74 4.55
CA ARG A 59 -6.81 5.82 4.21
C ARG A 59 -6.92 6.41 2.79
N TRP A 60 -7.82 5.88 1.96
CA TRP A 60 -8.20 6.61 0.75
C TRP A 60 -8.66 8.00 1.17
N GLY A 61 -7.96 9.01 0.66
CA GLY A 61 -8.18 10.42 1.06
C GLY A 61 -9.47 11.01 0.47
N GLU A 62 -10.07 10.29 -0.47
CA GLU A 62 -11.35 10.60 -1.10
C GLU A 62 -12.34 9.50 -0.73
N ASP A 63 -13.61 9.87 -0.57
CA ASP A 63 -14.68 8.89 -0.47
C ASP A 63 -14.64 8.00 -1.70
N TRP A 64 -14.82 6.71 -1.48
CA TRP A 64 -14.76 5.74 -2.55
C TRP A 64 -15.97 5.98 -3.47
N ASP A 65 -15.73 6.64 -4.60
CA ASP A 65 -16.73 6.86 -5.65
C ASP A 65 -16.92 5.55 -6.43
N ILE A 66 -17.52 4.56 -5.78
CA ILE A 66 -17.93 3.32 -6.42
C ILE A 66 -19.21 3.62 -7.19
N PRO A 67 -19.22 3.52 -8.53
CA PRO A 67 -20.44 3.74 -9.29
C PRO A 67 -21.48 2.69 -8.89
N GLU A 68 -22.71 3.14 -8.62
CA GLU A 68 -23.84 2.22 -8.51
C GLU A 68 -24.07 1.60 -9.90
N LEU A 69 -23.92 0.28 -9.98
CA LEU A 69 -24.20 -0.48 -11.18
C LEU A 69 -25.65 -0.98 -11.12
N ASP A 70 -26.48 -0.50 -12.04
CA ASP A 70 -27.82 -1.03 -12.25
C ASP A 70 -27.78 -2.17 -13.26
N PHE A 71 -28.13 -3.37 -12.82
CA PHE A 71 -28.20 -4.57 -13.66
C PHE A 71 -29.63 -4.84 -14.18
N GLY A 72 -30.60 -3.97 -13.86
CA GLY A 72 -32.00 -4.11 -14.27
C GLY A 72 -32.77 -5.21 -13.53
N HIS A 73 -32.10 -5.99 -12.67
CA HIS A 73 -32.68 -7.00 -11.80
C HIS A 73 -31.80 -7.22 -10.56
N PRO A 74 -32.34 -7.81 -9.48
CA PRO A 74 -31.52 -8.29 -8.37
C PRO A 74 -30.52 -9.33 -8.86
N VAL A 75 -29.24 -9.12 -8.54
CA VAL A 75 -28.16 -10.06 -8.89
C VAL A 75 -28.17 -11.23 -7.90
N THR A 76 -28.22 -12.46 -8.42
CA THR A 76 -28.19 -13.69 -7.63
C THR A 76 -26.76 -14.22 -7.42
N ALA A 77 -26.58 -15.07 -6.42
CA ALA A 77 -25.27 -15.69 -6.15
C ALA A 77 -24.82 -16.59 -7.30
N GLU A 78 -25.75 -17.28 -7.94
CA GLU A 78 -25.49 -18.16 -9.09
C GLU A 78 -25.01 -17.40 -10.33
N GLU A 79 -25.52 -16.18 -10.53
CA GLU A 79 -25.06 -15.30 -11.62
C GLU A 79 -23.64 -14.81 -11.39
N ILE A 80 -23.31 -14.44 -10.14
CA ILE A 80 -21.95 -14.05 -9.77
C ILE A 80 -20.98 -15.22 -9.97
N ASP A 81 -21.32 -16.40 -9.46
CA ASP A 81 -20.49 -17.60 -9.59
C ASP A 81 -20.23 -17.96 -11.06
N ARG A 82 -21.26 -17.89 -11.91
CA ARG A 82 -21.11 -18.13 -13.35
C ARG A 82 -20.20 -17.09 -14.00
N ALA A 83 -20.45 -15.79 -13.76
CA ALA A 83 -19.67 -14.71 -14.37
C ALA A 83 -18.17 -14.79 -13.98
N VAL A 84 -17.86 -15.12 -12.73
CA VAL A 84 -16.49 -15.31 -12.27
C VAL A 84 -15.84 -16.51 -12.97
N LYS A 85 -16.53 -17.64 -13.08
CA LYS A 85 -16.02 -18.84 -13.77
C LYS A 85 -15.75 -18.57 -15.25
N ASP A 86 -16.69 -17.92 -15.92
CA ASP A 86 -16.55 -17.58 -17.35
C ASP A 86 -15.37 -16.62 -17.58
N GLY A 87 -15.19 -15.64 -16.70
CA GLY A 87 -14.06 -14.70 -16.77
C GLY A 87 -12.69 -15.34 -16.53
N VAL A 88 -12.59 -16.34 -15.65
CA VAL A 88 -11.35 -17.10 -15.42
C VAL A 88 -11.06 -18.03 -16.60
N ALA A 89 -12.09 -18.69 -17.16
CA ALA A 89 -11.93 -19.62 -18.28
C ALA A 89 -11.61 -18.92 -19.61
N GLY A 90 -12.02 -17.66 -19.80
CA GLY A 90 -11.71 -16.87 -20.99
C GLY A 90 -10.35 -16.16 -20.98
N ALA A 91 -9.56 -16.32 -19.92
CA ALA A 91 -8.23 -15.73 -19.78
C ALA A 91 -7.07 -16.65 -20.24
N GLU A 92 -7.39 -17.87 -20.68
CA GLU A 92 -6.48 -18.83 -21.32
C GLU A 92 -6.65 -18.84 -22.86
#